data_AF-T1CB39-F1
#
_entry.id   AF-T1CB39-F1
#
_cell.length_a   1.000
_cell.length_b   1.000
_cell.length_c   1.000
_cell.angle_alpha   90.00
_cell.angle_beta   90.00
_cell.angle_gamma   90.00
#
_symmetry.space_group_name_H-M   'P 1'
#
loop_
_entity.id
_entity.type
_entity.pdbx_description
1 polymer ?
#
loop_
_entity_poly.entity_id
_entity_poly.type
_entity_poly.pdbx_seq_one_letter_code
_entity_poly.pdbx_strand_id
1 'polypeptide(L)'
;SFYGVWDNGTSTGLLRANLQQQTITNVAAGTLDSQHNALAQTARTITSNPVNWSTQSGWYFDLPGPISGNTPSERVITSPLIENGGVVFTTYTPPTNGSLTCNATGTSFLMDVNYINGGAFTQPRLGLGLNGNFVNVGGNNPVGTQLSGGYAAAPTILTNPSGGGNIYTPGSNLQIPVTPEQYGGRSRLGWWQVQ
;
A
#
# COMPACT_ATOMS: atom_id res chain seq x y z
N SER A 1 -4.44 -11.76 0.23
CA SER A 1 -2.97 -11.66 0.34
C SER A 1 -2.42 -11.00 -0.91
N PHE A 2 -1.23 -10.43 -0.81
CA PHE A 2 -0.48 -9.86 -1.94
C PHE A 2 0.86 -10.59 -2.06
N TYR A 3 1.32 -10.81 -3.29
CA TYR A 3 2.52 -11.58 -3.60
C TYR A 3 3.42 -10.81 -4.57
N GLY A 4 4.73 -10.83 -4.32
CA GLY A 4 5.76 -10.54 -5.31
C GLY A 4 6.53 -11.83 -5.56
N VAL A 5 6.34 -12.44 -6.73
CA VAL A 5 6.98 -13.72 -7.09
C VAL A 5 8.03 -13.46 -8.15
N TRP A 6 9.23 -13.98 -7.93
CA TRP A 6 10.30 -13.93 -8.90
C TRP A 6 10.10 -15.00 -9.97
N ASP A 7 9.80 -14.55 -11.18
CA ASP A 7 9.86 -15.39 -12.37
C ASP A 7 11.32 -15.47 -12.86
N ASN A 8 11.90 -16.66 -12.73
CA ASN A 8 13.23 -16.98 -13.24
C ASN A 8 13.19 -18.03 -14.36
N GLY A 9 11.99 -18.36 -14.87
CA GLY A 9 11.78 -19.39 -15.89
C GLY A 9 12.01 -20.84 -15.44
N THR A 10 12.42 -21.08 -14.19
CA THR A 10 12.73 -22.44 -13.69
C THR A 10 11.95 -22.85 -12.44
N SER A 11 11.41 -21.89 -11.69
CA SER A 11 10.66 -22.14 -10.46
C SER A 11 9.25 -22.65 -10.76
N THR A 12 8.90 -23.83 -10.26
CA THR A 12 7.55 -24.40 -10.38
C THR A 12 7.02 -24.84 -9.02
N GLY A 13 5.71 -24.71 -8.77
CA GLY A 13 5.09 -25.23 -7.56
C GLY A 13 5.47 -24.50 -6.26
N LEU A 14 5.77 -23.20 -6.35
CA LEU A 14 6.15 -22.40 -5.19
C LEU A 14 5.06 -22.40 -4.11
N LEU A 15 5.48 -22.63 -2.87
CA LEU A 15 4.66 -22.53 -1.66
C LEU A 15 4.97 -21.24 -0.92
N ARG A 16 4.10 -20.85 0.03
CA ARG A 16 4.37 -19.71 0.93
C ARG A 16 5.69 -19.85 1.70
N ALA A 17 6.12 -21.09 1.98
CA ALA A 17 7.40 -21.37 2.63
C ALA A 17 8.63 -20.98 1.77
N ASN A 18 8.45 -20.83 0.45
CA ASN A 18 9.50 -20.37 -0.46
C ASN A 18 9.55 -18.84 -0.58
N LEU A 19 8.67 -18.12 0.13
CA LEU A 19 8.53 -16.67 0.05
C LEU A 19 8.77 -16.05 1.42
N GLN A 20 9.37 -14.86 1.43
CA GLN A 20 9.52 -14.09 2.66
C GLN A 20 8.17 -13.50 3.09
N GLN A 21 7.70 -13.87 4.27
CA GLN A 21 6.50 -13.26 4.84
C GLN A 21 6.79 -11.85 5.37
N GLN A 22 5.87 -10.93 5.10
CA GLN A 22 5.74 -9.66 5.78
C GLN A 22 4.38 -9.60 6.52
N THR A 23 4.32 -8.76 7.56
CA THR A 23 3.14 -8.61 8.41
C THR A 23 2.70 -7.16 8.47
N ILE A 24 1.43 -6.89 8.14
CA ILE A 24 0.80 -5.58 8.24
C ILE A 24 0.34 -5.31 9.68
N THR A 25 0.56 -4.09 10.14
CA THR A 25 -0.01 -3.54 11.38
C THR A 25 -0.81 -2.28 11.04
N ASN A 26 -2.05 -2.20 11.51
CA ASN A 26 -2.85 -0.98 11.44
C ASN A 26 -2.49 -0.05 12.61
N VAL A 27 -2.27 1.22 12.32
CA VAL A 27 -2.08 2.28 13.30
C VAL A 27 -3.29 3.20 13.23
N ALA A 28 -4.09 3.23 14.31
CA ALA A 28 -5.38 3.92 14.32
C ALA A 28 -5.22 5.44 14.10
N ALA A 29 -6.22 6.05 13.46
CA ALA A 29 -6.37 7.51 13.45
C ALA A 29 -6.33 8.07 14.89
N GLY A 30 -5.80 9.27 15.06
CA GLY A 30 -5.61 9.87 16.38
C GLY A 30 -4.33 9.44 17.11
N THR A 31 -3.67 8.35 16.70
CA THR A 31 -2.33 7.99 17.20
C THR A 31 -1.34 9.12 16.87
N LEU A 32 -0.46 9.47 17.81
CA LEU A 32 0.58 10.47 17.58
C LEU A 32 1.67 9.93 16.65
N ASP A 33 2.03 10.71 15.65
CA ASP A 33 3.19 10.46 14.80
C ASP A 33 4.51 10.84 15.51
N SER A 34 5.65 10.62 14.85
CA SER A 34 6.97 10.98 15.37
C SER A 34 7.19 12.48 15.62
N GLN A 35 6.28 13.34 15.15
CA GLN A 35 6.28 14.78 15.37
C GLN A 35 5.21 15.22 16.40
N HIS A 36 4.59 14.26 17.10
CA HIS A 36 3.54 14.49 18.11
C HIS A 36 2.26 15.11 17.53
N ASN A 37 1.98 14.91 16.25
CA ASN A 37 0.69 15.26 15.65
C ASN A 37 -0.21 14.03 15.56
N ALA A 38 -1.51 14.21 15.78
CA ALA A 38 -2.49 13.14 15.64
C ALA A 38 -2.71 12.78 14.16
N LEU A 39 -2.66 11.49 13.83
CA LEU A 39 -2.95 11.01 12.48
C LEU A 39 -4.40 11.31 12.08
N ALA A 40 -4.57 11.88 10.88
CA ALA A 40 -5.89 12.19 10.33
C ALA A 40 -6.68 10.93 9.95
N GLN A 41 -5.99 9.87 9.52
CA GLN A 41 -6.59 8.61 9.07
C GLN A 41 -5.80 7.43 9.63
N THR A 42 -6.41 6.24 9.62
CA THR A 42 -5.71 4.99 9.93
C THR A 42 -4.55 4.80 8.96
N ALA A 43 -3.34 4.61 9.48
CA ALA A 43 -2.16 4.30 8.69
C ALA A 43 -1.84 2.80 8.77
N ARG A 44 -0.97 2.34 7.86
CA ARG A 44 -0.41 0.99 7.89
C ARG A 44 1.09 1.02 7.91
N THR A 45 1.65 0.17 8.75
CA THR A 45 3.06 -0.20 8.73
C THR A 45 3.16 -1.67 8.36
N ILE A 46 4.31 -2.07 7.86
CA ILE A 46 4.58 -3.46 7.50
C ILE A 46 6.01 -3.80 7.91
N THR A 47 6.27 -5.06 8.26
CA THR A 47 7.64 -5.51 8.53
C THR A 47 8.54 -5.30 7.30
N SER A 48 9.86 -5.22 7.51
CA SER A 48 10.84 -5.12 6.43
C SER A 48 11.86 -6.26 6.52
N ASN A 49 11.34 -7.50 6.56
CA ASN A 49 12.21 -8.68 6.57
C ASN A 49 12.95 -8.78 5.23
N PRO A 50 14.28 -8.99 5.22
CA PRO A 50 15.01 -9.13 3.96
C PRO A 50 14.64 -10.44 3.24
N VAL A 51 14.58 -10.41 1.91
CA VAL A 51 14.43 -11.62 1.08
C VAL A 51 15.81 -12.21 0.84
N ASN A 52 16.00 -13.48 1.20
CA ASN A 52 17.18 -14.24 0.83
C ASN A 52 16.98 -14.82 -0.58
N TRP A 53 17.37 -14.08 -1.61
CA TRP A 53 17.23 -14.49 -3.02
C TRP A 53 18.00 -15.76 -3.42
N SER A 54 18.92 -16.25 -2.58
CA SER A 54 19.58 -17.55 -2.82
C SER A 54 18.68 -18.75 -2.50
N THR A 55 17.66 -18.57 -1.65
CA THR A 55 16.79 -19.66 -1.16
C THR A 55 15.30 -19.34 -1.23
N GLN A 56 14.92 -18.09 -1.46
CA GLN A 56 13.54 -17.62 -1.57
C GLN A 56 13.28 -17.07 -2.98
N SER A 57 12.03 -17.22 -3.42
CA SER A 57 11.57 -16.82 -4.76
C SER A 57 10.62 -15.61 -4.71
N GLY A 58 10.76 -14.77 -3.69
CA GLY A 58 9.96 -13.56 -3.53
C GLY A 58 9.42 -13.36 -2.12
N TRP A 59 8.28 -12.69 -2.02
CA TRP A 59 7.70 -12.24 -0.76
C TRP A 59 6.16 -12.24 -0.81
N TYR A 60 5.53 -12.22 0.36
CA TYR A 60 4.09 -12.07 0.48
C TYR A 60 3.69 -11.42 1.79
N PHE A 61 2.47 -10.89 1.83
CA PHE A 61 1.77 -10.57 3.07
C PHE A 61 0.29 -10.87 2.95
N ASP A 62 -0.34 -11.17 4.07
CA ASP A 62 -1.78 -11.35 4.15
C ASP A 62 -2.46 -10.00 4.36
N LEU A 63 -3.56 -9.76 3.63
CA LEU A 63 -4.36 -8.56 3.80
C LEU A 63 -5.28 -8.77 5.03
N PRO A 64 -5.54 -7.72 5.83
CA PRO A 64 -6.45 -7.79 6.97
C PRO A 64 -7.84 -8.37 6.63
N GLY A 65 -8.41 -9.16 7.54
CA GLY A 65 -9.71 -9.81 7.40
C GLY A 65 -9.71 -11.18 8.08
N PRO A 66 -10.87 -11.79 8.35
CA PRO A 66 -10.87 -13.13 8.92
C PRO A 66 -10.25 -14.14 7.94
N ILE A 67 -9.37 -15.00 8.46
CA ILE A 67 -8.93 -16.22 7.77
C ILE A 67 -9.97 -17.34 8.00
N SER A 68 -10.88 -17.17 8.96
CA SER A 68 -12.04 -18.02 9.22
C SER A 68 -13.23 -17.22 9.78
N GLY A 69 -14.36 -17.23 9.08
CA GLY A 69 -15.61 -16.56 9.50
C GLY A 69 -16.15 -15.52 8.52
N ASN A 70 -17.48 -15.34 8.52
CA ASN A 70 -18.28 -14.52 7.59
C ASN A 70 -18.08 -12.99 7.72
N THR A 71 -16.88 -12.49 8.04
CA THR A 71 -16.56 -11.06 8.01
C THR A 71 -15.87 -10.68 6.70
N PRO A 72 -16.04 -9.43 6.21
CA PRO A 72 -15.50 -9.03 4.92
C PRO A 72 -13.97 -9.07 4.94
N SER A 73 -13.40 -9.84 4.03
CA SER A 73 -11.95 -9.88 3.81
C SER A 73 -11.54 -8.80 2.82
N GLU A 74 -10.43 -8.15 3.13
CA GLU A 74 -9.79 -7.19 2.25
C GLU A 74 -9.20 -7.87 1.01
N ARG A 75 -9.27 -7.17 -0.11
CA ARG A 75 -8.81 -7.65 -1.42
C ARG A 75 -8.23 -6.52 -2.25
N VAL A 76 -7.34 -6.87 -3.18
CA VAL A 76 -6.86 -5.96 -4.22
C VAL A 76 -7.76 -6.14 -5.44
N ILE A 77 -8.38 -5.06 -5.92
CA ILE A 77 -9.33 -5.08 -7.05
C ILE A 77 -8.94 -4.10 -8.16
N THR A 78 -7.79 -3.46 -8.03
CA THR A 78 -7.22 -2.54 -9.01
C THR A 78 -5.84 -3.04 -9.44
N SER A 79 -5.45 -2.79 -10.68
CA SER A 79 -4.10 -3.10 -11.16
C SER A 79 -3.04 -2.39 -10.32
N PRO A 80 -2.09 -3.11 -9.70
CA PRO A 80 -0.94 -2.50 -9.06
C PRO A 80 -0.02 -1.82 -10.08
N LEU A 81 0.63 -0.75 -9.66
CA LEU A 81 1.63 -0.03 -10.45
C LEU A 81 3.00 -0.15 -9.78
N ILE A 82 4.03 -0.45 -10.57
CA ILE A 82 5.42 -0.41 -10.10
C ILE A 82 6.04 0.91 -10.55
N GLU A 83 6.43 1.75 -9.61
CA GLU A 83 7.04 3.05 -9.90
C GLU A 83 7.99 3.46 -8.76
N ASN A 84 9.17 3.99 -9.12
CA ASN A 84 10.17 4.50 -8.18
C ASN A 84 10.56 3.51 -7.04
N GLY A 85 10.60 2.21 -7.33
CA GLY A 85 10.91 1.17 -6.35
C GLY A 85 9.74 0.80 -5.42
N GLY A 86 8.57 1.36 -5.64
CA GLY A 86 7.34 1.01 -4.94
C GLY A 86 6.39 0.18 -5.79
N VAL A 87 5.60 -0.64 -5.12
CA VAL A 87 4.39 -1.27 -5.67
C VAL A 87 3.20 -0.52 -5.06
N VAL A 88 2.58 0.33 -5.87
CA VAL A 88 1.50 1.22 -5.47
C VAL A 88 0.17 0.63 -5.92
N PHE A 89 -0.76 0.44 -4.99
CA PHE A 89 -2.06 -0.17 -5.28
C PHE A 89 -3.11 0.27 -4.26
N THR A 90 -4.37 -0.01 -4.56
CA THR A 90 -5.45 0.13 -3.59
C THR A 90 -6.02 -1.22 -3.18
N THR A 91 -6.52 -1.27 -1.96
CA THR A 91 -7.28 -2.40 -1.46
C THR A 91 -8.67 -1.97 -1.08
N TYR A 92 -9.59 -2.92 -1.03
CA TYR A 92 -10.97 -2.71 -0.63
C TYR A 92 -11.43 -3.81 0.32
N THR A 93 -12.07 -3.41 1.41
CA THR A 93 -12.80 -4.28 2.33
C THR A 93 -14.28 -3.94 2.21
N PRO A 94 -15.12 -4.87 1.73
CA PRO A 94 -16.57 -4.67 1.70
C PRO A 94 -17.13 -4.30 3.08
N PRO A 95 -18.29 -3.62 3.17
CA PRO A 95 -18.97 -3.44 4.44
C PRO A 95 -19.34 -4.80 5.05
N THR A 96 -19.47 -4.86 6.37
CA THR A 96 -19.87 -6.10 7.05
C THR A 96 -21.31 -6.48 6.69
N ASN A 97 -21.62 -7.77 6.71
CA ASN A 97 -22.95 -8.31 6.35
C ASN A 97 -24.13 -7.72 7.17
N GLY A 98 -23.87 -7.05 8.30
CA GLY A 98 -24.88 -6.32 9.08
C GLY A 98 -25.23 -4.94 8.52
N SER A 99 -24.51 -4.46 7.50
CA SER A 99 -24.70 -3.18 6.83
C SER A 99 -24.75 -3.41 5.31
N LEU A 100 -25.75 -4.17 4.85
CA LEU A 100 -26.01 -4.39 3.41
C LEU A 100 -26.97 -3.34 2.82
N THR A 101 -27.08 -2.17 3.45
CA THR A 101 -27.87 -1.06 2.89
C THR A 101 -27.15 -0.51 1.65
N CYS A 102 -27.89 0.02 0.67
CA CYS A 102 -27.30 0.62 -0.55
C CYS A 102 -26.33 1.78 -0.26
N ASN A 103 -26.29 2.28 0.99
CA ASN A 103 -25.45 3.38 1.44
C ASN A 103 -24.22 2.91 2.25
N ALA A 104 -24.09 1.61 2.51
CA ALA A 104 -22.95 1.08 3.23
C ALA A 104 -21.71 1.10 2.34
N THR A 105 -20.77 1.97 2.67
CA THR A 105 -19.49 2.05 1.97
C THR A 105 -18.47 1.18 2.69
N GLY A 106 -17.79 0.29 1.96
CA GLY A 106 -16.62 -0.39 2.49
C GLY A 106 -15.47 0.56 2.78
N THR A 107 -14.34 0.00 3.16
CA THR A 107 -13.12 0.74 3.47
C THR A 107 -12.05 0.43 2.45
N SER A 108 -11.38 1.46 1.92
CA SER A 108 -10.21 1.29 1.05
C SER A 108 -8.93 1.78 1.70
N PHE A 109 -7.80 1.21 1.30
CA PHE A 109 -6.46 1.72 1.62
C PHE A 109 -5.70 2.01 0.33
N LEU A 110 -4.92 3.09 0.34
CA LEU A 110 -3.76 3.23 -0.55
C LEU A 110 -2.59 2.51 0.11
N MET A 111 -1.84 1.74 -0.67
CA MET A 111 -0.64 1.05 -0.26
C MET A 111 0.52 1.40 -1.19
N ASP A 112 1.72 1.58 -0.65
CA ASP A 112 3.00 1.63 -1.35
C ASP A 112 4.01 0.79 -0.56
N VAL A 113 4.40 -0.36 -1.12
CA VAL A 113 5.35 -1.29 -0.49
C VAL A 113 6.61 -1.41 -1.34
N ASN A 114 7.74 -1.73 -0.71
CA ASN A 114 9.00 -1.89 -1.43
C ASN A 114 8.94 -3.07 -2.40
N TYR A 115 9.23 -2.84 -3.68
CA TYR A 115 9.14 -3.89 -4.71
C TYR A 115 10.08 -5.08 -4.46
N ILE A 116 11.22 -4.85 -3.79
CA ILE A 116 12.22 -5.89 -3.52
C ILE A 116 11.73 -6.86 -2.47
N ASN A 117 11.17 -6.39 -1.36
CA ASN A 117 10.88 -7.26 -0.21
C ASN A 117 9.41 -7.26 0.24
N GLY A 118 8.55 -6.47 -0.40
CA GLY A 118 7.15 -6.30 -0.03
C GLY A 118 6.93 -5.62 1.31
N GLY A 119 7.99 -5.06 1.89
CA GLY A 119 8.01 -4.49 3.23
C GLY A 119 8.07 -2.97 3.22
N ALA A 120 8.41 -2.41 4.38
CA ALA A 120 8.57 -0.97 4.53
C ALA A 120 9.88 -0.48 3.94
N PHE A 121 9.87 0.76 3.46
CA PHE A 121 11.05 1.48 3.03
C PHE A 121 11.92 1.88 4.22
N THR A 122 13.18 2.26 3.97
CA THR A 122 14.12 2.73 4.99
C THR A 122 13.75 4.11 5.55
N GLN A 123 12.97 4.89 4.80
CA GLN A 123 12.43 6.19 5.18
C GLN A 123 10.93 6.25 4.87
N PRO A 124 10.13 7.10 5.55
CA PRO A 124 8.71 7.24 5.25
C PRO A 124 8.54 7.72 3.80
N ARG A 125 7.81 7.00 2.95
CA ARG A 125 7.54 7.44 1.57
C ARG A 125 6.24 8.19 1.41
N LEU A 126 5.24 7.87 2.24
CA LEU A 126 3.94 8.54 2.20
C LEU A 126 3.91 9.70 3.18
N GLY A 127 3.51 10.87 2.70
CA GLY A 127 3.33 12.09 3.49
C GLY A 127 2.04 12.04 4.30
N LEU A 128 2.06 11.32 5.44
CA LEU A 128 0.87 11.10 6.27
C LEU A 128 0.77 12.03 7.48
N GLY A 129 1.84 12.78 7.78
CA GLY A 129 1.86 13.77 8.86
C GLY A 129 1.08 15.02 8.52
N LEU A 130 1.01 15.94 9.48
CA LEU A 130 0.39 17.25 9.28
C LEU A 130 1.01 17.96 8.06
N ASN A 131 0.17 18.54 7.20
CA ASN A 131 0.57 19.18 5.93
C ASN A 131 1.31 18.27 4.94
N GLY A 132 1.11 16.94 5.03
CA GLY A 132 1.76 16.00 4.12
C GLY A 132 3.21 15.67 4.48
N ASN A 133 3.64 15.96 5.72
CA ASN A 133 4.98 15.64 6.19
C ASN A 133 5.25 14.13 6.20
N PHE A 134 6.50 13.77 5.93
CA PHE A 134 6.99 12.40 6.01
C PHE A 134 7.38 12.07 7.45
N VAL A 135 6.60 11.21 8.10
CA VAL A 135 6.72 10.90 9.54
C VAL A 135 6.68 9.40 9.80
N ASN A 136 7.23 8.98 10.93
CA ASN A 136 7.01 7.64 11.44
C ASN A 136 5.68 7.55 12.20
N VAL A 137 5.03 6.40 12.10
CA VAL A 137 3.78 6.10 12.80
C VAL A 137 3.93 4.77 13.52
N GLY A 138 3.55 4.70 14.80
CA GLY A 138 3.75 3.48 15.60
C GLY A 138 5.21 2.99 15.61
N GLY A 139 6.18 3.92 15.56
CA GLY A 139 7.61 3.60 15.53
C GLY A 139 8.15 3.07 14.19
N ASN A 140 7.34 3.01 13.13
CA ASN A 140 7.71 2.42 11.85
C ASN A 140 7.43 3.38 10.68
N ASN A 141 8.03 3.12 9.51
CA ASN A 141 7.74 3.85 8.29
C ASN A 141 6.39 3.39 7.73
N PRO A 142 5.41 4.29 7.50
CA PRO A 142 4.13 3.91 6.94
C PRO A 142 4.27 3.48 5.47
N VAL A 143 3.46 2.50 5.09
CA VAL A 143 3.30 1.96 3.73
C VAL A 143 1.86 2.06 3.22
N GLY A 144 0.95 2.62 4.02
CA GLY A 144 -0.41 2.81 3.57
C GLY A 144 -1.22 3.75 4.45
N THR A 145 -2.32 4.22 3.88
CA THR A 145 -3.27 5.12 4.55
C THR A 145 -4.68 4.77 4.12
N GLN A 146 -5.61 4.84 5.06
CA GLN A 146 -7.02 4.65 4.80
C GLN A 146 -7.53 5.81 3.94
N LEU A 147 -8.28 5.48 2.89
CA LEU A 147 -8.91 6.45 2.02
C LEU A 147 -10.30 6.82 2.56
N SER A 148 -10.66 8.08 2.44
CA SER A 148 -11.96 8.60 2.84
C SER A 148 -13.04 8.14 1.86
N GLY A 149 -13.62 6.97 2.13
CA GLY A 149 -14.83 6.49 1.49
C GLY A 149 -14.65 5.26 0.60
N GLY A 150 -15.60 4.35 0.73
CA GLY A 150 -16.00 3.34 -0.25
C GLY A 150 -14.89 2.69 -1.06
N TYR A 151 -15.19 2.48 -2.34
CA TYR A 151 -14.26 1.94 -3.31
C TYR A 151 -13.28 3.02 -3.78
N ALA A 152 -12.02 2.62 -3.94
CA ALA A 152 -10.99 3.43 -4.58
C ALA A 152 -10.62 2.84 -5.95
N ALA A 153 -10.39 3.73 -6.93
CA ALA A 153 -9.86 3.36 -8.23
C ALA A 153 -8.34 3.13 -8.18
N ALA A 154 -7.77 2.61 -9.27
CA ALA A 154 -6.33 2.45 -9.39
C ALA A 154 -5.62 3.82 -9.21
N PRO A 155 -4.49 3.86 -8.48
CA PRO A 155 -3.76 5.09 -8.23
C PRO A 155 -3.12 5.62 -9.51
N THR A 156 -3.07 6.95 -9.65
CA THR A 156 -2.25 7.64 -10.65
C THR A 156 -1.11 8.37 -9.95
N ILE A 157 0.12 8.14 -10.40
CA ILE A 157 1.31 8.76 -9.83
C ILE A 157 1.74 9.92 -10.72
N LEU A 158 1.79 11.12 -10.16
CA LEU A 158 2.42 12.28 -10.79
C LEU A 158 3.81 12.45 -10.19
N THR A 159 4.82 12.26 -11.03
CA THR A 159 6.21 12.32 -10.62
C THR A 159 6.81 13.70 -10.87
N ASN A 160 7.64 14.18 -9.96
CA ASN A 160 8.46 15.39 -10.17
C ASN A 160 9.87 14.98 -10.64
N PRO A 161 10.39 15.57 -11.74
CA PRO A 161 11.76 15.34 -12.21
C PRO A 161 12.85 15.57 -11.15
N SER A 162 12.61 16.45 -10.16
CA SER A 162 13.55 16.72 -9.07
C SER A 162 13.47 15.74 -7.90
N GLY A 163 12.61 14.71 -7.99
CA GLY A 163 12.34 13.75 -6.91
C GLY A 163 11.03 14.03 -6.18
N GLY A 164 10.44 12.97 -5.63
CA GLY A 164 9.11 13.00 -5.04
C GLY A 164 7.98 13.22 -6.05
N GLY A 165 6.75 13.18 -5.55
CA GLY A 165 5.55 13.24 -6.39
C GLY A 165 4.28 13.23 -5.56
N ASN A 166 3.16 12.99 -6.24
CA ASN A 166 1.84 12.87 -5.63
C ASN A 166 1.15 11.63 -6.17
N ILE A 167 0.54 10.87 -5.27
CA ILE A 167 -0.35 9.76 -5.61
C ILE A 167 -1.79 10.25 -5.53
N TYR A 168 -2.51 10.14 -6.64
CA TYR A 168 -3.93 10.47 -6.76
C TYR A 168 -4.74 9.17 -6.77
N THR A 169 -5.69 9.04 -5.86
CA THR A 169 -6.56 7.85 -5.74
C THR A 169 -8.03 8.23 -5.86
N PRO A 170 -8.62 8.27 -7.07
CA PRO A 170 -10.03 8.61 -7.22
C PRO A 170 -10.92 7.71 -6.36
N GLY A 171 -11.76 8.32 -5.51
CA GLY A 171 -12.72 7.61 -4.66
C GLY A 171 -14.16 7.89 -5.06
N SER A 172 -15.09 7.08 -4.55
CA SER A 172 -16.54 7.22 -4.83
C SER A 172 -17.15 8.55 -4.38
N ASN A 173 -16.47 9.32 -3.52
CA ASN A 173 -17.04 10.45 -2.80
C ASN A 173 -16.57 11.82 -3.33
N LEU A 174 -16.11 11.90 -4.58
CA LEU A 174 -15.61 13.12 -5.28
C LEU A 174 -14.39 13.81 -4.65
N GLN A 175 -14.01 13.50 -3.42
CA GLN A 175 -12.73 13.90 -2.86
C GLN A 175 -11.64 13.02 -3.47
N ILE A 176 -10.72 13.64 -4.22
CA ILE A 176 -9.52 12.97 -4.72
C ILE A 176 -8.47 13.09 -3.60
N PRO A 177 -8.17 12.02 -2.86
CA PRO A 177 -7.07 12.01 -1.91
C PRO A 177 -5.77 12.16 -2.70
N VAL A 178 -4.98 13.15 -2.30
CA VAL A 178 -3.64 13.36 -2.79
C VAL A 178 -2.70 13.02 -1.66
N THR A 179 -1.86 12.01 -1.86
CA THR A 179 -0.84 11.63 -0.88
C THR A 179 0.51 12.04 -1.44
N PRO A 180 1.22 12.98 -0.79
CA PRO A 180 2.60 13.28 -1.16
C PRO A 180 3.44 12.03 -1.03
N GLU A 181 4.32 11.83 -1.99
CA GLU A 181 5.22 10.69 -2.04
C GLU A 181 6.65 11.18 -2.18
N GLN A 182 7.59 10.60 -1.43
CA GLN A 182 9.02 10.82 -1.65
C GLN A 182 9.75 9.56 -2.07
N TYR A 183 10.73 9.74 -2.93
CA TYR A 183 11.63 8.71 -3.45
C TYR A 183 12.90 9.37 -4.00
N GLY A 184 14.01 8.63 -4.01
CA GLY A 184 15.28 9.10 -4.57
C GLY A 184 15.39 8.78 -6.07
N GLY A 185 15.75 9.78 -6.88
CA GLY A 185 16.19 9.57 -8.26
C GLY A 185 15.09 9.49 -9.33
N ARG A 186 15.55 9.33 -10.58
CA ARG A 186 14.88 9.61 -11.87
C ARG A 186 13.41 9.17 -11.95
N SER A 187 12.55 10.09 -12.37
CA SER A 187 11.14 9.84 -12.69
C SER A 187 10.96 9.30 -14.12
N ARG A 188 9.77 8.75 -14.40
CA ARG A 188 9.34 8.41 -15.77
C ARG A 188 9.23 9.69 -16.61
N LEU A 189 10.13 9.86 -17.59
CA LEU A 189 10.16 11.04 -18.48
C LEU A 189 9.18 10.98 -19.67
N GLY A 190 8.46 9.88 -19.86
CA GLY A 190 7.45 9.75 -20.92
C GLY A 190 6.79 8.39 -21.01
N TRP A 191 5.73 8.32 -21.83
CA TRP A 191 5.11 7.10 -22.33
C TRP A 191 5.17 7.13 -23.86
N TRP A 192 5.55 6.01 -24.49
CA TRP A 192 5.34 5.79 -25.92
C TRP A 192 4.41 4.59 -26.08
N GLN A 193 3.25 4.82 -26.68
CA GLN A 193 2.40 3.76 -27.20
C GLN A 193 2.97 3.27 -28.53
N VAL A 194 3.47 2.04 -28.56
CA VAL A 194 3.76 1.35 -29.82
C VAL A 194 2.42 0.83 -30.34
N GLN A 195 2.09 1.21 -31.58
CA GLN A 195 0.90 0.75 -32.29
C GLN A 195 1.25 -0.40 -33.21
#